data_AF-X8DCF1-F1
#
_entry.id   AF-X8DCF1-F1
#
_cell.length_a   1.000
_cell.length_b   1.000
_cell.length_c   1.000
_cell.angle_alpha   90.00
_cell.angle_beta   90.00
_cell.angle_gamma   90.00
#
_symmetry.space_group_name_H-M   'P 1'
#
loop_
_entity.id
_entity.type
_entity.pdbx_description
1 polymer ?
#
loop_
_entity_poly.entity_id
_entity_poly.type
_entity_poly.pdbx_seq_one_letter_code
_entity_poly.pdbx_strand_id
1 'polypeptide(L)'
;MLLARAARPANRTRRVCALTPHSRAEHAAAATSFDDALDELERARRVWVQISQSRTGTLRKTGWRYYIDPSGTHTSMPGYLEAYVERMAAAAERLHKVGLECRPALEVIAAYGTFEAVCLYVDPTYLGSTRHRNYRFEMTSKSEHTELLEALLGARPPSLSVAIPTSSTMPRSADGGESKSQP
;
A
#
# COMPACT_ATOMS: atom_id res chain seq x y z
N MET A 1 20.73 -34.53 8.34
CA MET A 1 21.05 -34.74 6.91
C MET A 1 19.73 -34.96 6.18
N LEU A 2 19.23 -33.92 5.53
CA LEU A 2 19.41 -33.62 4.09
C LEU A 2 18.24 -34.24 3.31
N LEU A 3 17.27 -33.40 2.96
CA LEU A 3 16.87 -33.16 1.57
C LEU A 3 15.74 -32.11 1.55
N ALA A 4 16.04 -30.99 0.89
CA ALA A 4 15.08 -30.00 0.42
C ALA A 4 14.18 -29.31 1.47
N ARG A 5 14.78 -28.38 2.24
CA ARG A 5 14.17 -27.04 2.36
C ARG A 5 14.19 -26.43 0.95
N ALA A 6 13.31 -26.91 0.07
CA ALA A 6 13.08 -26.36 -1.26
C ALA A 6 13.03 -24.85 -1.10
N ALA A 7 13.89 -24.14 -1.84
CA ALA A 7 14.14 -22.71 -1.69
C ALA A 7 12.88 -21.98 -1.21
N ARG A 8 12.94 -21.37 0.00
CA ARG A 8 11.78 -20.71 0.63
C ARG A 8 11.02 -19.91 -0.43
N PRO A 9 9.68 -19.87 -0.45
CA PRO A 9 8.90 -19.17 -1.49
C PRO A 9 9.45 -17.78 -1.85
N ALA A 10 9.93 -17.03 -0.86
CA ALA A 10 10.64 -15.77 -1.02
C ALA A 10 11.83 -15.81 -2.01
N ASN A 11 12.64 -16.88 -2.02
CA ASN A 11 13.76 -17.06 -2.95
C ASN A 11 13.29 -17.30 -4.38
N ARG A 12 12.15 -17.98 -4.58
CA ARG A 12 11.56 -18.19 -5.91
C ARG A 12 10.99 -16.89 -6.45
N THR A 13 10.19 -16.17 -5.64
CA THR A 13 9.64 -14.85 -6.00
C THR A 13 10.75 -13.84 -6.29
N ARG A 14 11.76 -13.75 -5.42
CA ARG A 14 12.93 -12.88 -5.63
C ARG A 14 13.61 -13.18 -6.96
N ARG A 15 13.84 -14.46 -7.27
CA ARG A 15 14.50 -14.86 -8.52
C ARG A 15 13.68 -14.48 -9.75
N VAL A 16 12.38 -14.77 -9.79
CA VAL A 16 11.56 -14.43 -10.96
C VAL A 16 11.43 -12.91 -11.17
N CYS A 17 11.35 -12.13 -10.08
CA CYS A 17 11.33 -10.67 -10.17
C CYS A 17 12.70 -10.11 -10.61
N ALA A 18 13.81 -10.66 -10.10
CA ALA A 18 15.16 -10.26 -10.51
C ALA A 18 15.43 -10.50 -12.00
N LEU A 19 14.84 -11.57 -12.56
CA LEU A 19 14.95 -11.92 -13.98
C LEU A 19 13.93 -11.19 -14.86
N THR A 20 13.01 -10.42 -14.27
CA THR A 20 12.01 -9.67 -15.03
C THR A 20 12.56 -8.30 -15.42
N PRO A 21 12.72 -8.01 -16.73
CA PRO A 21 13.32 -6.76 -17.18
C PRO A 21 12.38 -5.56 -16.95
N HIS A 22 12.98 -4.36 -16.91
CA HIS A 22 12.23 -3.12 -17.09
C HIS A 22 11.75 -3.04 -18.54
N SER A 23 10.47 -3.37 -18.77
CA SER A 23 9.94 -3.57 -20.12
C SER A 23 8.49 -3.12 -20.22
N ARG A 24 8.20 -2.31 -21.24
CA ARG A 24 6.84 -1.90 -21.58
C ARG A 24 5.96 -3.11 -21.94
N ALA A 25 6.54 -4.13 -22.59
CA ALA A 25 5.82 -5.34 -22.95
C ALA A 25 5.48 -6.18 -21.70
N GLU A 26 6.43 -6.34 -20.77
CA GLU A 26 6.18 -7.02 -19.49
C GLU A 26 5.11 -6.29 -18.66
N HIS A 27 5.18 -4.96 -18.59
CA HIS A 27 4.19 -4.15 -17.88
C HIS A 27 2.79 -4.28 -18.51
N ALA A 28 2.69 -4.25 -19.83
CA ALA A 28 1.41 -4.45 -20.52
C ALA A 28 0.88 -5.88 -20.31
N ALA A 29 1.74 -6.90 -20.41
CA ALA A 29 1.35 -8.30 -20.19
C ALA A 29 0.89 -8.54 -18.75
N ALA A 30 1.60 -7.99 -17.76
CA ALA A 30 1.26 -8.10 -16.34
C ALA A 30 -0.02 -7.31 -15.96
N ALA A 31 -0.47 -6.38 -16.80
CA ALA A 31 -1.74 -5.68 -16.61
C ALA A 31 -2.95 -6.52 -17.09
N THR A 32 -2.70 -7.64 -17.78
CA THR A 32 -3.73 -8.61 -18.17
C THR A 32 -4.18 -9.39 -16.94
N SER A 33 -5.49 -9.71 -16.86
CA SER A 33 -6.21 -10.20 -15.68
C SER A 33 -5.41 -11.13 -14.73
N PHE A 34 -5.62 -10.94 -13.43
CA PHE A 34 -5.15 -11.85 -12.37
C PHE A 34 -6.07 -13.06 -12.24
N ASP A 35 -6.28 -13.77 -13.34
CA ASP A 35 -7.18 -14.92 -13.39
C ASP A 35 -6.66 -16.08 -12.52
N ASP A 36 -7.57 -16.96 -12.10
CA ASP A 36 -7.30 -18.13 -11.27
C ASP A 36 -6.49 -19.20 -11.99
N ALA A 37 -6.35 -19.09 -13.31
CA ALA A 37 -5.42 -19.90 -14.11
C ALA A 37 -3.93 -19.58 -13.82
N LEU A 38 -3.61 -18.44 -13.20
CA LEU A 38 -2.24 -18.09 -12.84
C LEU A 38 -1.82 -18.76 -11.54
N ASP A 39 -0.66 -19.42 -11.57
CA ASP A 39 -0.01 -19.86 -10.34
C ASP A 39 0.33 -18.68 -9.42
N GLU A 40 0.49 -18.95 -8.13
CA GLU A 40 0.74 -17.92 -7.12
C GLU A 40 2.05 -17.13 -7.35
N LEU A 41 3.05 -17.78 -7.95
CA LEU A 41 4.35 -17.17 -8.20
C LEU A 41 4.27 -16.15 -9.35
N GLU A 42 3.58 -16.49 -10.43
CA GLU A 42 3.31 -15.59 -11.56
C GLU A 42 2.37 -14.47 -11.14
N ARG A 43 1.35 -14.76 -10.32
CA ARG A 43 0.48 -13.73 -9.74
C ARG A 43 1.30 -12.72 -8.93
N ALA A 44 2.19 -13.19 -8.06
CA ALA A 44 3.08 -12.33 -7.28
C ALA A 44 4.04 -11.53 -8.17
N ARG A 45 4.63 -12.15 -9.20
CA ARG A 45 5.50 -11.48 -10.16
C ARG A 45 4.76 -10.37 -10.90
N ARG A 46 3.54 -10.63 -11.40
CA ARG A 46 2.72 -9.62 -12.10
C ARG A 46 2.33 -8.45 -11.19
N VAL A 47 1.95 -8.72 -9.94
CA VAL A 47 1.70 -7.67 -8.93
C VAL A 47 2.96 -6.81 -8.74
N TRP A 48 4.13 -7.46 -8.60
CA TRP A 48 5.39 -6.74 -8.47
C TRP A 48 5.71 -5.90 -9.72
N VAL A 49 5.52 -6.42 -10.94
CA VAL A 49 5.72 -5.67 -12.19
C VAL A 49 4.79 -4.46 -12.25
N GLN A 50 3.51 -4.63 -11.94
CA GLN A 50 2.54 -3.54 -11.94
C GLN A 50 2.94 -2.45 -10.94
N ILE A 51 3.30 -2.80 -9.71
CA ILE A 51 3.66 -1.80 -8.69
C ILE A 51 5.02 -1.16 -8.99
N SER A 52 6.03 -1.92 -9.40
CA SER A 52 7.39 -1.40 -9.59
C SER A 52 7.58 -0.62 -10.88
N GLN A 53 6.84 -0.97 -11.95
CA GLN A 53 7.01 -0.38 -13.28
C GLN A 53 5.87 0.57 -13.69
N SER A 54 4.79 0.71 -12.91
CA SER A 54 3.75 1.72 -13.17
C SER A 54 4.20 3.12 -12.77
N ARG A 55 3.70 4.13 -13.49
CA ARG A 55 3.96 5.56 -13.20
C ARG A 55 3.55 5.99 -11.79
N THR A 56 2.50 5.39 -11.24
CA THR A 56 1.93 5.77 -9.93
C THR A 56 2.30 4.80 -8.81
N GLY A 57 3.00 3.70 -9.11
CA GLY A 57 3.29 2.67 -8.12
C GLY A 57 2.07 1.89 -7.61
N THR A 58 0.96 1.87 -8.38
CA THR A 58 -0.28 1.21 -7.99
C THR A 58 -0.65 0.09 -8.95
N LEU A 59 -1.61 -0.75 -8.55
CA LEU A 59 -2.23 -1.77 -9.43
C LEU A 59 -3.28 -1.21 -10.38
N ARG A 60 -3.52 0.11 -10.36
CA ARG A 60 -4.44 0.73 -11.32
C ARG A 60 -3.77 0.77 -12.68
N LYS A 61 -4.60 0.67 -13.72
CA LYS A 61 -4.15 0.83 -15.11
C LYS A 61 -3.60 2.24 -15.30
N THR A 62 -2.29 2.36 -15.24
CA THR A 62 -1.55 3.60 -15.46
C THR A 62 -0.45 3.36 -16.49
N GLY A 63 0.16 4.44 -17.00
CA GLY A 63 1.26 4.29 -17.95
C GLY A 63 2.48 3.61 -17.32
N TRP A 64 3.38 3.14 -18.18
CA TRP A 64 4.68 2.59 -17.79
C TRP A 64 5.65 3.71 -17.38
N ARG A 65 6.39 3.50 -16.29
CA ARG A 65 7.38 4.45 -15.76
C ARG A 65 8.70 4.26 -16.49
N TYR A 66 9.27 5.36 -16.98
CA TYR A 66 10.60 5.40 -17.59
C TYR A 66 11.20 6.80 -17.45
N TYR A 67 12.53 6.88 -17.53
CA TYR A 67 13.28 8.13 -17.49
C TYR A 67 14.01 8.30 -18.83
N ILE A 68 13.75 9.40 -19.54
CA ILE A 68 14.45 9.76 -20.79
C ILE A 68 15.73 10.53 -20.43
N ASP A 69 15.58 11.53 -19.59
CA ASP A 69 16.66 12.26 -18.93
C ASP A 69 16.34 12.20 -17.42
N PRO A 70 17.20 11.58 -16.59
CA PRO A 70 16.93 11.48 -15.17
C PRO A 70 16.99 12.83 -14.44
N SER A 71 17.42 13.93 -15.08
CA SER A 71 17.35 15.32 -14.58
C SER A 71 17.49 15.46 -13.04
N GLY A 72 18.55 14.88 -12.46
CA GLY A 72 18.81 14.93 -11.01
C GLY A 72 18.37 13.71 -10.19
N THR A 73 17.85 12.65 -10.81
CA THR A 73 17.61 11.36 -10.14
C THR A 73 18.89 10.52 -10.19
N HIS A 74 19.48 10.23 -9.03
CA HIS A 74 20.76 9.49 -8.95
C HIS A 74 20.67 8.00 -9.36
N THR A 75 19.46 7.45 -9.56
CA THR A 75 19.26 6.02 -9.80
C THR A 75 18.43 5.79 -11.06
N SER A 76 18.94 4.94 -11.97
CA SER A 76 18.24 4.50 -13.17
C SER A 76 17.06 3.58 -12.84
N MET A 77 16.12 3.38 -13.77
CA MET A 77 15.01 2.44 -13.57
C MET A 77 15.48 1.02 -13.18
N PRO A 78 16.51 0.43 -13.83
CA PRO A 78 17.09 -0.84 -13.39
C PRO A 78 17.58 -0.82 -11.93
N GLY A 79 18.25 0.25 -11.49
CA GLY A 79 18.70 0.37 -10.10
C GLY A 79 17.56 0.42 -9.10
N TYR A 80 16.43 1.04 -9.44
CA TYR A 80 15.22 0.97 -8.61
C TYR A 80 14.67 -0.45 -8.52
N LEU A 81 14.63 -1.19 -9.64
CA LEU A 81 14.15 -2.58 -9.64
C LEU A 81 15.04 -3.49 -8.80
N GLU A 82 16.36 -3.34 -8.91
CA GLU A 82 17.33 -4.05 -8.08
C GLU A 82 17.09 -3.79 -6.59
N ALA A 83 16.97 -2.52 -6.19
CA ALA A 83 16.67 -2.14 -4.80
C ALA A 83 15.31 -2.68 -4.30
N TYR A 84 14.31 -2.88 -5.17
CA TYR A 84 13.06 -3.55 -4.78
C TYR A 84 13.28 -5.05 -4.54
N VAL A 85 14.03 -5.72 -5.40
CA VAL A 85 14.34 -7.15 -5.30
C VAL A 85 15.16 -7.44 -4.04
N GLU A 86 16.14 -6.61 -3.71
CA GLU A 86 17.01 -6.77 -2.53
C GLU A 86 16.21 -6.74 -1.21
N ARG A 87 15.15 -5.93 -1.15
CA ARG A 87 14.31 -5.80 0.06
C ARG A 87 13.34 -6.96 0.27
N MET A 88 13.15 -7.84 -0.72
CA MET A 88 12.17 -8.94 -0.62
C MET A 88 12.47 -9.94 0.48
N ALA A 89 13.75 -10.28 0.68
CA ALA A 89 14.14 -11.27 1.70
C ALA A 89 13.80 -10.76 3.11
N ALA A 90 14.20 -9.52 3.43
CA ALA A 90 13.89 -8.89 4.71
C ALA A 90 12.37 -8.71 4.91
N ALA A 91 11.62 -8.37 3.85
CA ALA A 91 10.17 -8.30 3.92
C ALA A 91 9.53 -9.66 4.24
N ALA A 92 9.97 -10.73 3.58
CA ALA A 92 9.48 -12.08 3.84
C ALA A 92 9.78 -12.55 5.27
N GLU A 93 10.95 -12.21 5.82
CA GLU A 93 11.30 -12.54 7.20
C GLU A 93 10.42 -11.82 8.23
N ARG A 94 10.04 -10.56 7.97
CA ARG A 94 9.09 -9.83 8.81
C ARG A 94 7.68 -10.42 8.71
N LEU A 95 7.23 -10.71 7.49
CA LEU A 95 5.90 -11.30 7.25
C LEU A 95 5.76 -12.69 7.89
N HIS A 96 6.85 -13.45 8.02
CA HIS A 96 6.82 -14.75 8.70
C HIS A 96 6.48 -14.66 10.20
N LYS A 97 6.62 -13.48 10.82
CA LYS A 97 6.38 -13.27 12.26
C LYS A 97 4.99 -12.72 12.56
N VAL A 98 4.12 -12.58 11.56
CA VAL A 98 2.78 -12.00 11.74
C VAL A 98 1.71 -12.89 11.10
N GLY A 99 0.50 -12.85 11.66
CA GLY A 99 -0.69 -13.36 10.98
C GLY A 99 -1.16 -12.37 9.92
N LEU A 100 -1.61 -12.87 8.77
CA LEU A 100 -2.23 -12.06 7.71
C LEU A 100 -3.69 -12.47 7.59
N GLU A 101 -4.58 -11.49 7.64
CA GLU A 101 -6.02 -11.70 7.52
C GLU A 101 -6.61 -10.79 6.44
N CYS A 102 -7.51 -11.35 5.63
CA CYS A 102 -8.28 -10.62 4.64
C CYS A 102 -9.76 -10.66 5.03
N ARG A 103 -10.11 -9.90 6.07
CA ARG A 103 -11.46 -9.84 6.66
C ARG A 103 -11.89 -8.38 6.88
N PRO A 104 -13.20 -8.10 7.00
CA PRO A 104 -13.68 -6.77 7.36
C PRO A 104 -13.05 -6.25 8.65
N ALA A 105 -12.68 -4.97 8.68
CA ALA A 105 -11.98 -4.36 9.82
C ALA A 105 -12.78 -4.50 11.13
N LEU A 106 -14.11 -4.36 11.07
CA LEU A 106 -14.99 -4.47 12.22
C LEU A 106 -14.95 -5.87 12.86
N GLU A 107 -14.82 -6.94 12.05
CA GLU A 107 -14.68 -8.31 12.57
C GLU A 107 -13.35 -8.50 13.29
N VAL A 108 -12.28 -7.91 12.77
CA VAL A 108 -10.95 -7.96 13.38
C VAL A 108 -10.95 -7.18 14.70
N ILE A 109 -11.55 -5.99 14.73
CA ILE A 109 -11.69 -5.19 15.95
C ILE A 109 -12.53 -5.93 16.99
N ALA A 110 -13.65 -6.53 16.60
CA ALA A 110 -14.48 -7.30 17.53
C ALA A 110 -13.75 -8.52 18.12
N ALA A 111 -12.95 -9.22 17.29
CA ALA A 111 -12.20 -10.38 17.73
C ALA A 111 -11.04 -10.02 18.68
N TYR A 112 -10.23 -9.01 18.34
CA TYR A 112 -8.99 -8.72 19.05
C TYR A 112 -9.08 -7.54 20.02
N GLY A 113 -10.00 -6.60 19.81
CA GLY A 113 -10.17 -5.39 20.63
C GLY A 113 -10.71 -5.63 22.03
N THR A 114 -10.99 -6.89 22.41
CA THR A 114 -11.41 -7.27 23.76
C THR A 114 -10.24 -7.56 24.70
N PHE A 115 -9.03 -7.74 24.17
CA PHE A 115 -7.83 -8.12 24.92
C PHE A 115 -6.95 -6.91 25.26
N GLU A 116 -6.64 -6.73 26.54
CA GLU A 116 -5.85 -5.58 27.03
C GLU A 116 -4.43 -5.52 26.46
N ALA A 117 -3.81 -6.67 26.18
CA ALA A 117 -2.47 -6.72 25.60
C ALA A 117 -2.41 -6.39 24.09
N VAL A 118 -3.56 -6.21 23.45
CA VAL A 118 -3.63 -5.90 22.01
C VAL A 118 -3.57 -4.40 21.80
N CYS A 119 -2.66 -3.98 20.92
CA CYS A 119 -2.61 -2.62 20.39
C CYS A 119 -3.19 -2.61 18.97
N LEU A 120 -4.22 -1.80 18.75
CA LEU A 120 -4.84 -1.61 17.44
C LEU A 120 -4.28 -0.33 16.80
N TYR A 121 -3.60 -0.49 15.68
CA TYR A 121 -3.24 0.61 14.78
C TYR A 121 -4.22 0.62 13.61
N VAL A 122 -4.94 1.73 13.45
CA VAL A 122 -6.01 1.84 12.44
C VAL A 122 -5.80 3.09 11.59
N ASP A 123 -5.70 2.87 10.28
CA ASP A 123 -5.50 3.90 9.25
C ASP A 123 -6.59 3.75 8.16
N PRO A 124 -7.84 4.20 8.43
CA PRO A 124 -8.92 4.06 7.47
C PRO A 124 -8.74 5.04 6.31
N THR A 125 -9.26 4.67 5.14
CA THR A 125 -9.28 5.58 4.00
C THR A 125 -10.05 6.86 4.29
N TYR A 126 -9.50 8.03 3.93
CA TYR A 126 -10.21 9.31 4.07
C TYR A 126 -11.57 9.32 3.35
N LEU A 127 -12.48 10.13 3.89
CA LEU A 127 -13.80 10.40 3.33
C LEU A 127 -13.75 10.68 1.83
N GLY A 128 -14.70 10.14 1.08
CA GLY A 128 -14.77 10.29 -0.38
C GLY A 128 -14.90 11.74 -0.84
N SER A 129 -15.39 12.64 0.03
CA SER A 129 -15.45 14.08 -0.23
C SER A 129 -14.09 14.77 -0.25
N THR A 130 -13.04 14.13 0.28
CA THR A 130 -11.71 14.74 0.46
C THR A 130 -10.67 14.24 -0.52
N ARG A 131 -10.95 13.14 -1.25
CA ARG A 131 -9.99 12.52 -2.17
C ARG A 131 -10.66 11.70 -3.27
N HIS A 132 -9.94 11.56 -4.38
CA HIS A 132 -10.30 10.59 -5.42
C HIS A 132 -10.02 9.15 -4.97
N ARG A 133 -10.86 8.21 -5.43
CA ARG A 133 -10.75 6.80 -5.06
C ARG A 133 -9.46 6.18 -5.60
N ASN A 134 -8.70 5.52 -4.73
CA ASN A 134 -7.39 4.91 -5.04
C ASN A 134 -7.30 3.42 -4.73
N TYR A 135 -8.08 2.88 -3.80
CA TYR A 135 -8.24 1.45 -3.53
C TYR A 135 -9.48 0.86 -4.21
N ARG A 136 -9.53 -0.47 -4.31
CA ARG A 136 -10.67 -1.21 -4.86
C ARG A 136 -11.88 -1.17 -3.92
N PHE A 137 -11.62 -1.34 -2.63
CA PHE A 137 -12.60 -1.24 -1.55
C PHE A 137 -12.16 -0.07 -0.65
N GLU A 138 -13.04 0.90 -0.44
CA GLU A 138 -12.74 2.11 0.32
C GLU A 138 -13.93 2.47 1.19
N MET A 139 -13.65 2.87 2.44
CA MET A 139 -14.64 3.51 3.30
C MET A 139 -14.76 4.97 2.86
N THR A 140 -15.91 5.32 2.28
CA THR A 140 -16.09 6.64 1.64
C THR A 140 -17.15 7.47 2.33
N SER A 141 -18.09 6.84 3.04
CA SER A 141 -19.19 7.50 3.70
C SER A 141 -18.87 7.88 5.14
N LYS A 142 -19.51 8.94 5.63
CA LYS A 142 -19.43 9.33 7.04
C LYS A 142 -19.97 8.23 7.96
N SER A 143 -21.01 7.52 7.54
CA SER A 143 -21.62 6.43 8.32
C SER A 143 -20.65 5.27 8.56
N GLU A 144 -19.92 4.81 7.54
CA GLU A 144 -18.90 3.76 7.70
C GLU A 144 -17.78 4.20 8.66
N HIS A 145 -17.38 5.47 8.60
CA HIS A 145 -16.40 6.03 9.53
C HIS A 145 -16.92 6.12 10.95
N THR A 146 -18.19 6.49 11.14
CA THR A 146 -18.84 6.49 12.46
C THR A 146 -18.88 5.08 13.05
N GLU A 147 -19.28 4.07 12.27
CA GLU A 147 -19.35 2.68 12.72
C GLU A 147 -17.96 2.15 13.16
N LEU A 148 -16.91 2.48 12.40
CA LEU A 148 -15.54 2.17 12.79
C LEU A 148 -15.15 2.84 14.11
N LEU A 149 -15.47 4.13 14.27
CA LEU A 149 -15.16 4.87 15.50
C LEU A 149 -15.87 4.27 16.71
N GLU A 150 -17.15 3.92 16.57
CA GLU A 150 -17.93 3.26 17.63
C GLU A 150 -17.32 1.92 18.02
N ALA A 151 -16.93 1.10 17.04
CA ALA A 151 -16.26 -0.18 17.30
C ALA A 151 -14.92 0.00 18.05
N LEU A 152 -14.14 1.04 17.71
CA LEU A 152 -12.87 1.33 18.37
C LEU A 152 -13.03 1.90 19.78
N LEU A 153 -14.05 2.73 20.02
CA LEU A 153 -14.39 3.23 21.35
C LEU A 153 -14.95 2.12 22.25
N GLY A 154 -15.61 1.11 21.66
CA GLY A 154 -16.08 -0.08 22.37
C GLY A 154 -14.99 -1.13 22.65
N ALA A 155 -13.85 -1.06 21.96
CA ALA A 155 -12.68 -1.87 22.27
C ALA A 155 -12.08 -1.44 23.61
N ARG A 156 -11.40 -2.34 24.34
CA ARG A 156 -10.66 -2.01 25.56
C ARG A 156 -9.20 -1.74 25.20
N PRO A 157 -8.65 -0.51 25.32
CA PRO A 157 -7.24 -0.32 25.12
C PRO A 157 -6.55 0.23 26.37
N PRO A 158 -5.27 -0.13 26.60
CA PRO A 158 -4.33 0.78 27.24
C PRO A 158 -3.74 1.80 26.24
N SER A 159 -3.76 1.54 24.92
CA SER A 159 -3.29 2.51 23.91
C SER A 159 -3.91 2.30 22.52
N LEU A 160 -4.96 3.05 22.18
CA LEU A 160 -5.51 3.15 20.84
C LEU A 160 -4.84 4.31 20.11
N SER A 161 -4.19 4.07 18.97
CA SER A 161 -3.70 5.13 18.09
C SER A 161 -4.48 5.09 16.78
N VAL A 162 -5.43 6.02 16.63
CA VAL A 162 -6.18 6.23 15.38
C VAL A 162 -5.63 7.46 14.69
N ALA A 163 -5.12 7.30 13.48
CA ALA A 163 -4.90 8.44 12.60
C ALA A 163 -6.25 8.79 11.96
N ILE A 164 -7.02 9.71 12.57
CA ILE A 164 -8.17 10.34 11.90
C ILE A 164 -7.76 11.75 11.50
N PRO A 165 -7.47 12.02 10.23
CA PRO A 165 -7.26 13.39 9.80
C PRO A 165 -8.63 14.01 9.58
N THR A 166 -9.12 14.74 10.59
CA THR A 166 -10.26 15.64 10.40
C THR A 166 -9.78 16.84 9.58
N SER A 167 -10.62 17.34 8.67
CA SER A 167 -10.32 18.55 7.87
C SER A 167 -10.38 19.84 8.70
N SER A 168 -10.19 19.78 10.01
CA SER A 168 -10.35 20.92 10.92
C SER A 168 -9.13 21.05 11.82
N THR A 169 -8.11 21.74 11.31
CA THR A 169 -7.13 22.49 12.11
C THR A 169 -6.50 23.54 11.21
N MET A 170 -7.26 24.59 10.92
CA MET A 170 -6.79 25.97 10.84
C MET A 170 -8.00 26.91 10.95
N PRO A 171 -8.13 27.74 11.99
CA PRO A 171 -8.95 28.94 11.86
C PRO A 171 -8.28 29.82 10.80
N ARG A 172 -8.98 30.07 9.68
CA ARG A 172 -8.66 31.21 8.84
C ARG A 172 -8.98 32.46 9.66
N SER A 173 -7.96 33.06 10.26
CA SER A 173 -8.04 34.44 10.70
C SER A 173 -8.29 35.31 9.47
N ALA A 174 -9.51 35.81 9.35
CA ALA A 174 -9.83 36.93 8.51
C ALA A 174 -9.41 38.19 9.26
N ASP A 175 -8.31 38.83 8.87
CA ASP A 175 -8.19 40.29 8.76
C ASP A 175 -6.83 40.66 8.16
N GLY A 176 -6.77 41.78 7.44
CA GLY A 176 -5.53 42.34 6.90
C GLY A 176 -5.63 42.71 5.42
N GLY A 177 -6.37 43.77 5.13
CA GLY A 177 -6.30 44.44 3.83
C GLY A 177 -4.93 45.10 3.65
N GLU A 178 -4.35 44.94 2.46
CA GLU A 178 -3.26 45.80 2.00
C GLU A 178 -3.44 46.11 0.51
N SER A 179 -3.62 47.40 0.27
CA SER A 179 -3.62 48.10 -1.01
C SER A 179 -2.34 47.85 -1.80
N LYS A 180 -2.45 47.43 -3.06
CA LYS A 180 -1.35 47.48 -4.02
C LYS A 180 -1.46 48.74 -4.88
N SER A 181 -0.58 49.69 -4.61
CA SER A 181 -0.18 50.74 -5.54
C SER A 181 0.83 50.16 -6.53
N GLN A 182 0.60 50.37 -7.83
CA GLN A 182 1.57 50.16 -8.91
C GLN A 182 2.76 51.13 -8.77
N PRO A 183 3.89 50.80 -9.39
CA PRO A 183 4.18 51.38 -10.70
C PRO A 183 4.22 50.36 -11.84
#